data_AF-A0A141DWL9-F1
#
_entry.id   AF-A0A141DWL9-F1
#
_cell.length_a   1.000
_cell.length_b   1.000
_cell.length_c   1.000
_cell.angle_alpha   90.00
_cell.angle_beta   90.00
_cell.angle_gamma   90.00
#
_symmetry.space_group_name_H-M   'P 1'
#
loop_
_entity.id
_entity.type
_entity.pdbx_description
1 polymer ?
#
loop_
_entity_poly.entity_id
_entity_poly.type
_entity_poly.pdbx_seq_one_letter_code
_entity_poly.pdbx_strand_id
1 'polypeptide(L)'
;GSSIVLESGNVNDYEVVYPQKVLALPKGGVQNAEPETKYEDTMQYEFKVNGEPVVLHLGRNKELFSKDYTETHYSPDGREITTSPPVEDHCYYHGHIQNEADSTAAISTCNGLKGHFKHQGETYLI
;
A
#
# COMPACT_ATOMS: atom_id res chain seq x y z
N GLY A 1 -12.55 -3.92 12.48
CA GLY A 1 -11.82 -3.67 11.23
C GLY A 1 -12.78 -3.69 10.07
N SER A 2 -12.49 -2.97 8.99
CA SER A 2 -13.25 -3.09 7.73
C SER A 2 -12.97 -4.46 7.11
N SER A 3 -13.98 -5.08 6.50
CA SER A 3 -13.80 -6.28 5.67
C SER A 3 -13.31 -5.90 4.27
N ILE A 4 -12.60 -6.82 3.62
CA ILE A 4 -12.20 -6.74 2.20
C ILE A 4 -12.53 -8.08 1.53
N VAL A 5 -12.74 -8.05 0.22
CA VAL A 5 -12.86 -9.26 -0.59
C VAL A 5 -11.46 -9.60 -1.08
N LEU A 6 -11.04 -10.84 -0.88
CA LEU A 6 -9.78 -11.37 -1.37
C LEU A 6 -10.09 -12.32 -2.53
N GLU A 7 -9.70 -11.94 -3.75
CA GLU A 7 -9.92 -12.77 -4.95
C GLU A 7 -8.63 -13.47 -5.35
N SER A 8 -8.69 -14.77 -5.62
CA SER A 8 -7.56 -15.54 -6.16
C SER A 8 -7.57 -15.52 -7.69
N GLY A 9 -6.40 -15.65 -8.32
CA GLY A 9 -6.26 -15.73 -9.78
C GLY A 9 -7.01 -16.90 -10.45
N ASN A 10 -7.50 -17.87 -9.67
CA ASN A 10 -8.40 -18.92 -10.14
C ASN A 10 -9.86 -18.43 -10.20
N VAL A 11 -10.49 -18.61 -11.36
CA VAL A 11 -11.80 -18.05 -11.71
C VAL A 11 -12.89 -18.41 -10.67
N ASN A 12 -13.47 -17.38 -10.04
CA ASN A 12 -14.61 -17.39 -9.09
C ASN A 12 -14.35 -17.82 -7.63
N ASP A 13 -13.10 -17.83 -7.15
CA ASP A 13 -12.83 -18.05 -5.72
C ASP A 13 -12.53 -16.72 -5.01
N TYR A 14 -13.40 -16.36 -4.05
CA TYR A 14 -13.22 -15.18 -3.21
C TYR A 14 -13.51 -15.49 -1.75
N GLU A 15 -12.75 -14.85 -0.85
CA GLU A 15 -13.01 -14.90 0.59
C GLU A 15 -13.12 -13.50 1.20
N VAL A 16 -13.99 -13.35 2.20
CA VAL A 16 -14.10 -12.09 2.94
C VAL A 16 -13.17 -12.15 4.14
N VAL A 17 -12.18 -11.26 4.17
CA VAL A 17 -11.14 -11.25 5.21
C VAL A 17 -11.12 -9.91 5.95
N TYR A 18 -10.53 -9.93 7.15
CA TYR A 18 -10.48 -8.78 8.06
C TYR A 18 -9.03 -8.42 8.38
N PRO A 19 -8.35 -7.67 7.52
CA PRO A 19 -6.95 -7.33 7.70
C PRO A 19 -6.74 -6.52 8.98
N GLN A 20 -5.71 -6.87 9.75
CA GLN A 20 -5.34 -6.16 10.97
C GLN A 20 -4.02 -5.44 10.77
N LYS A 21 -3.99 -4.13 11.03
CA LYS A 21 -2.73 -3.38 11.05
C LYS A 21 -1.92 -3.83 12.27
N VAL A 22 -0.74 -4.37 12.04
CA VAL A 22 0.17 -4.83 13.08
C VAL A 22 1.14 -3.70 13.42
N LEU A 23 1.30 -3.42 14.71
CA LEU A 23 2.32 -2.47 15.17
C LEU A 23 3.70 -3.10 14.99
N ALA A 24 4.55 -2.49 14.17
CA ALA A 24 5.96 -2.85 14.14
C ALA A 24 6.58 -2.47 15.49
N LEU A 25 7.14 -3.45 16.22
CA LEU A 25 7.90 -3.18 17.44
C LEU A 25 9.01 -2.17 17.11
N PRO A 26 9.18 -1.07 17.88
CA PRO A 26 10.28 -0.16 17.67
C PRO A 26 11.58 -0.93 17.85
N LYS A 27 12.38 -1.08 16.77
CA LYS A 27 13.78 -1.48 16.93
C LYS A 27 14.45 -0.31 17.64
N GLY A 28 14.87 -0.54 18.89
CA GLY A 28 15.45 0.48 19.76
C GLY A 28 16.55 1.27 19.05
N GLY A 29 16.23 2.51 18.73
CA GLY A 29 17.11 3.48 18.10
C GLY A 29 16.43 4.83 18.24
N VAL A 30 17.14 5.79 18.83
CA VAL A 30 16.68 7.18 18.95
C VAL A 30 16.54 7.72 17.52
N GLN A 31 15.32 7.75 17.01
CA GLN A 31 15.01 8.39 15.75
C GLN A 31 14.53 9.80 16.08
N ASN A 32 15.32 10.79 15.65
CA ASN A 32 14.89 12.20 15.65
C ASN A 32 13.49 12.24 15.05
N ALA A 33 12.56 12.94 15.69
CA ALA A 33 11.18 13.04 15.22
C ALA A 33 11.18 13.58 13.79
N GLU A 34 10.99 12.68 12.82
CA GLU A 34 10.72 13.03 11.44
C GLU A 34 9.41 13.85 11.42
N PRO A 35 9.27 14.81 10.49
CA PRO A 35 8.03 15.55 10.34
C PRO A 35 6.85 14.56 10.24
N GLU A 36 5.77 14.83 10.96
CA GLU A 36 4.56 14.02 10.91
C GLU A 36 3.98 14.07 9.48
N THR A 37 4.39 13.15 8.62
CA THR A 37 3.74 12.96 7.32
C THR A 37 2.41 12.23 7.53
N LYS A 38 1.40 12.56 6.72
CA LYS A 38 0.06 11.97 6.81
C LYS A 38 0.05 10.43 6.71
N TYR A 39 1.08 9.87 6.08
CA TYR A 39 1.21 8.45 5.78
C TYR A 39 2.52 7.90 6.35
N GLU A 40 2.46 6.80 7.11
CA GLU A 40 3.64 6.14 7.68
C GLU A 40 4.56 5.58 6.59
N ASP A 41 5.87 5.64 6.80
CA ASP A 41 6.88 5.12 5.87
C ASP A 41 6.86 3.60 5.76
N THR A 42 6.50 2.91 6.85
CA THR A 42 6.39 1.45 6.87
C THR A 42 5.15 1.05 7.64
N MET A 43 4.51 -0.03 7.22
CA MET A 43 3.37 -0.61 7.91
C MET A 43 3.32 -2.12 7.68
N GLN A 44 2.62 -2.82 8.57
CA GLN A 44 2.38 -4.25 8.46
C GLN A 44 0.90 -4.54 8.55
N TYR A 45 0.41 -5.47 7.74
CA TYR A 45 -0.95 -5.98 7.81
C TYR A 45 -0.93 -7.50 7.90
N GLU A 46 -1.68 -8.04 8.85
CA GLU A 46 -1.98 -9.48 8.89
C GLU A 46 -3.25 -9.76 8.10
N PHE A 47 -3.18 -10.73 7.20
CA PHE A 47 -4.30 -11.29 6.44
C PHE A 47 -4.47 -12.76 6.80
N LYS A 48 -5.68 -13.29 6.63
CA LYS A 48 -5.90 -14.74 6.57
C LYS A 48 -6.08 -15.11 5.12
N VAL A 49 -5.23 -15.98 4.60
CA VAL A 49 -5.32 -16.51 3.24
C VAL A 49 -5.56 -18.00 3.35
N ASN A 50 -6.69 -18.49 2.85
CA ASN A 50 -7.10 -19.90 3.02
C ASN A 50 -7.10 -20.36 4.50
N GLY A 51 -7.42 -19.44 5.41
CA GLY A 51 -7.43 -19.69 6.86
C GLY A 51 -6.07 -19.54 7.58
N GLU A 52 -4.96 -19.46 6.85
CA GLU A 52 -3.62 -19.29 7.42
C GLU A 52 -3.21 -17.81 7.54
N PRO A 53 -2.64 -17.36 8.67
CA PRO A 53 -2.21 -15.98 8.82
C PRO A 53 -0.95 -15.71 8.01
N VAL A 54 -0.97 -14.62 7.24
CA VAL A 54 0.18 -14.09 6.50
C VAL A 54 0.38 -12.62 6.86
N VAL A 55 1.64 -12.21 7.00
CA VAL A 55 1.98 -10.82 7.34
C VAL A 55 2.58 -10.13 6.13
N LEU A 56 1.92 -9.06 5.68
CA LEU A 56 2.32 -8.22 4.58
C LEU A 56 3.14 -7.03 5.09
N HIS A 57 4.41 -6.97 4.71
CA HIS A 57 5.30 -5.85 4.99
C HIS A 57 5.23 -4.82 3.86
N LEU A 58 4.86 -3.60 4.19
CA LEU A 58 4.68 -2.50 3.23
C LEU A 58 5.65 -1.35 3.53
N GLY A 59 6.33 -0.87 2.49
CA GLY A 59 7.14 0.35 2.50
C GLY A 59 6.54 1.39 1.55
N ARG A 60 6.55 2.67 1.96
CA ARG A 60 6.05 3.78 1.16
C ARG A 60 6.99 4.03 -0.03
N ASN A 61 6.43 4.25 -1.22
CA ASN A 61 7.21 4.48 -2.43
C ASN A 61 7.92 5.86 -2.44
N LYS A 62 9.14 5.99 -1.91
CA LYS A 62 9.82 7.29 -1.77
C LYS A 62 10.17 8.03 -3.08
N GLU A 63 10.15 7.33 -4.21
CA GLU A 63 10.54 7.89 -5.53
C GLU A 63 9.46 7.65 -6.60
N LEU A 64 8.19 7.61 -6.19
CA LEU A 64 7.08 7.38 -7.12
C LEU A 64 6.95 8.50 -8.16
N PHE A 65 7.19 9.74 -7.75
CA PHE A 65 7.14 10.92 -8.59
C PHE A 65 8.53 11.54 -8.72
N SER A 66 8.87 12.02 -9.91
CA SER A 66 10.08 12.82 -10.11
C SER A 66 10.02 14.10 -9.27
N LYS A 67 11.16 14.60 -8.84
CA LYS A 67 11.27 15.88 -8.11
C LYS A 67 10.62 17.06 -8.86
N ASP A 68 10.61 17.00 -10.19
CA ASP A 68 10.06 18.03 -11.07
C ASP A 68 8.65 17.68 -11.59
N TYR A 69 7.91 16.83 -10.88
CA TYR A 69 6.54 16.45 -11.25
C TYR A 69 5.61 17.65 -11.30
N THR A 70 4.80 17.72 -12.37
CA THR A 70 3.77 18.75 -12.56
C THR A 70 2.47 18.13 -13.07
N GLU A 71 1.36 18.72 -12.68
CA GLU A 71 0.00 18.35 -13.11
C GLU A 71 -0.57 19.46 -13.97
N THR A 72 -1.07 19.10 -15.16
CA THR A 72 -1.71 20.05 -16.08
C THR A 72 -3.17 19.67 -16.28
N HIS A 73 -4.07 20.63 -16.06
CA HIS A 73 -5.50 20.47 -16.27
C HIS A 73 -6.09 21.68 -16.99
N TYR A 74 -7.28 21.53 -17.55
CA TYR A 74 -7.99 22.60 -18.24
C TYR A 74 -9.14 23.12 -17.40
N SER A 75 -9.24 24.44 -17.28
CA SER A 75 -10.40 25.08 -16.68
C SER A 75 -11.64 24.98 -17.59
N PRO A 76 -12.85 25.23 -17.07
CA PRO A 76 -14.08 25.20 -17.87
C PRO A 76 -14.07 26.15 -19.08
N ASP A 77 -13.31 27.25 -19.02
CA ASP A 77 -13.09 28.21 -20.11
C ASP A 77 -11.92 27.82 -21.04
N GLY A 78 -11.33 26.64 -20.88
CA GLY A 78 -10.32 26.06 -21.78
C GLY A 78 -8.89 26.53 -21.54
N ARG A 79 -8.62 27.24 -20.44
CA ARG A 79 -7.26 27.67 -20.08
C ARG A 79 -6.49 26.50 -19.48
N GLU A 80 -5.24 26.35 -19.88
CA GLU A 80 -4.31 25.40 -19.28
C GLU A 80 -3.84 25.91 -17.90
N ILE A 81 -3.86 25.05 -16.91
CA ILE A 81 -3.39 25.31 -15.54
C ILE A 81 -2.40 24.22 -15.16
N THR A 82 -1.16 24.61 -14.87
CA THR A 82 -0.09 23.71 -14.42
C THR A 82 0.23 23.95 -12.94
N THR A 83 0.32 22.88 -12.16
CA THR A 83 0.61 22.92 -10.71
C THR A 83 1.71 21.92 -10.34
N SER A 84 2.47 22.22 -9.27
CA SER A 84 3.47 21.31 -8.68
C SER A 84 3.00 20.88 -7.28
N PRO A 85 2.22 19.80 -7.15
CA PRO A 85 1.73 19.33 -5.86
C PRO A 85 2.86 18.71 -5.01
N PRO A 86 2.70 18.65 -3.68
CA PRO A 86 3.63 17.96 -2.80
C PRO A 86 3.61 16.45 -3.07
N VAL A 87 4.71 15.91 -3.58
CA VAL A 87 4.81 14.50 -3.99
C VAL A 87 4.95 13.52 -2.83
N GLU A 88 5.32 13.98 -1.63
CA GLU A 88 5.52 13.13 -0.45
C GLU A 88 4.20 12.74 0.25
N ASP A 89 3.09 13.40 -0.09
CA ASP A 89 1.76 13.13 0.49
C ASP A 89 0.98 12.07 -0.32
N HIS A 90 1.52 10.86 -0.39
CA HIS A 90 0.85 9.74 -1.07
C HIS A 90 0.70 8.50 -0.21
N CYS A 91 -0.24 7.65 -0.63
CA CYS A 91 -0.70 6.45 0.08
C CYS A 91 -0.29 5.14 -0.63
N TYR A 92 0.67 5.18 -1.57
CA TYR A 92 1.10 4.03 -2.37
C TYR A 92 2.32 3.33 -1.77
N TYR A 93 2.22 2.01 -1.68
CA TYR A 93 3.17 1.14 -1.01
C TYR A 93 3.55 -0.05 -1.89
N HIS A 94 4.82 -0.44 -1.78
CA HIS A 94 5.34 -1.70 -2.29
C HIS A 94 5.66 -2.63 -1.10
N GLY A 95 5.72 -3.94 -1.33
CA GLY A 95 5.93 -4.85 -0.22
C GLY A 95 6.13 -6.31 -0.59
N HIS A 96 6.08 -7.14 0.45
CA HIS A 96 6.27 -8.58 0.39
C HIS A 96 5.61 -9.26 1.59
N ILE A 97 5.36 -10.56 1.48
CA ILE A 97 4.94 -11.42 2.58
C ILE A 97 6.16 -11.79 3.43
N GLN A 98 6.00 -11.75 4.74
CA GLN A 98 7.04 -12.10 5.70
C GLN A 98 7.57 -13.52 5.43
N ASN A 99 8.90 -13.67 5.41
CA ASN A 99 9.59 -14.94 5.18
C ASN A 99 9.35 -15.58 3.79
N GLU A 100 8.85 -14.83 2.81
CA GLU A 100 8.62 -15.32 1.44
C GLU A 100 9.34 -14.45 0.41
N ALA A 101 10.50 -14.91 -0.07
CA ALA A 101 11.39 -14.10 -0.91
C ALA A 101 10.81 -13.72 -2.28
N ASP A 102 10.00 -14.60 -2.88
CA ASP A 102 9.43 -14.40 -4.22
C ASP A 102 8.04 -13.74 -4.20
N SER A 103 7.62 -13.26 -3.02
CA SER A 103 6.38 -12.51 -2.85
C SER A 103 6.57 -11.05 -3.25
N THR A 104 5.49 -10.44 -3.74
CA THR A 104 5.45 -9.03 -4.10
C THR A 104 4.12 -8.44 -3.69
N ALA A 105 4.07 -7.14 -3.50
CA ALA A 105 2.83 -6.44 -3.21
C ALA A 105 2.86 -5.01 -3.76
N ALA A 106 1.71 -4.56 -4.25
CA ALA A 106 1.45 -3.18 -4.62
C ALA A 106 0.10 -2.77 -4.02
N ILE A 107 0.14 -1.88 -3.03
CA ILE A 107 -1.00 -1.55 -2.17
C ILE A 107 -1.23 -0.04 -2.12
N SER A 108 -2.49 0.36 -2.18
CA SER A 108 -2.97 1.72 -1.90
C SER A 108 -3.70 1.76 -0.56
N THR A 109 -3.48 2.82 0.20
CA THR A 109 -4.21 3.12 1.45
C THR A 109 -5.04 4.40 1.39
N CYS A 110 -5.20 5.01 0.21
CA CYS A 110 -5.81 6.34 0.05
C CYS A 110 -7.25 6.40 0.53
N ASN A 111 -7.99 5.30 0.36
CA ASN A 111 -9.42 5.17 0.71
C ASN A 111 -9.70 3.72 1.08
N GLY A 112 -9.04 3.25 2.14
CA GLY A 112 -9.00 1.83 2.51
C GLY A 112 -7.88 1.08 1.79
N LEU A 113 -7.74 -0.20 2.13
CA LEU A 113 -6.70 -1.09 1.61
C LEU A 113 -7.15 -1.65 0.26
N LYS A 114 -6.36 -1.44 -0.79
CA LYS A 114 -6.63 -1.95 -2.15
C LYS A 114 -5.34 -2.34 -2.84
N GLY A 115 -5.38 -3.30 -3.75
CA GLY A 115 -4.24 -3.63 -4.60
C GLY A 115 -4.09 -5.13 -4.81
N HIS A 116 -2.84 -5.59 -4.88
CA HIS A 116 -2.55 -7.01 -5.02
C HIS A 116 -1.29 -7.42 -4.29
N PHE A 117 -1.20 -8.71 -4.00
CA PHE A 117 0.03 -9.35 -3.55
C PHE A 117 0.14 -10.76 -4.12
N LYS A 118 1.37 -11.28 -4.15
CA LYS A 118 1.69 -12.64 -4.56
C LYS A 118 2.05 -13.46 -3.34
N HIS A 119 1.41 -14.62 -3.18
CA HIS A 119 1.68 -15.58 -2.11
C HIS A 119 1.72 -16.99 -2.70
N GLN A 120 2.81 -17.72 -2.49
CA GLN A 120 3.05 -19.08 -2.96
C GLN A 120 2.83 -19.27 -4.48
N GLY A 121 3.19 -18.26 -5.28
CA GLY A 121 3.03 -18.32 -6.73
C GLY A 121 1.71 -17.73 -7.25
N GLU A 122 0.69 -17.62 -6.40
CA GLU A 122 -0.64 -17.13 -6.75
C GLU A 122 -0.77 -15.64 -6.48
N THR A 123 -1.56 -14.94 -7.32
CA THR A 123 -1.88 -13.52 -7.12
C THR A 123 -3.24 -13.38 -6.46
N TYR A 124 -3.28 -12.55 -5.42
CA TYR A 124 -4.49 -12.19 -4.69
C TYR A 124 -4.80 -10.70 -4.87
N LEU A 125 -6.07 -10.38 -5.11
CA LEU A 125 -6.57 -9.02 -5.27
C LEU A 125 -7.34 -8.59 -4.02
N ILE A 126 -7.17 -7.32 -3.63
CA ILE A 126 -7.82 -6.68 -2.47
C ILE A 126 -8.55 -5.41 -2.91
#